data_AF-A0A914YJN2-F1
#
_entry.id   AF-A0A914YJN2-F1
#
_cell.length_a   1.000
_cell.length_b   1.000
_cell.length_c   1.000
_cell.angle_alpha   90.00
_cell.angle_beta   90.00
_cell.angle_gamma   90.00
#
_symmetry.space_group_name_H-M   'P 1'
#
loop_
_entity.id
_entity.type
_entity.pdbx_description
1 polymer ?
#
loop_
_entity_poly.entity_id
_entity_poly.type
_entity_poly.pdbx_seq_one_letter_code
_entity_poly.pdbx_strand_id
1 'polypeptide(L)'
;MPEYMKENLSASTSADGEIHPGEAVEEKVSLSERFGLWLSFYPFKQDDYLDIVYYWLGALGCPAEHIESSRMEALQWALERGSRSGRVARQFARDWTARHV
;
A
#
# COMPACT_ATOMS: atom_id res chain seq x y z
N MET A 1 -4.05 10.83 34.15
CA MET A 1 -4.17 10.29 35.51
C MET A 1 -3.68 8.86 35.46
N PRO A 2 -2.65 8.45 36.23
CA PRO A 2 -2.27 7.04 36.31
C PRO A 2 -3.44 6.24 36.89
N GLU A 3 -3.75 5.08 36.31
CA GLU A 3 -4.77 4.18 36.84
C GLU A 3 -4.43 3.75 38.27
N TYR A 4 -5.46 3.50 39.07
CA TYR A 4 -5.25 3.15 40.46
C TYR A 4 -4.64 1.77 40.55
N MET A 5 -3.65 1.58 41.43
CA MET A 5 -2.92 0.33 41.60
C MET A 5 -3.83 -0.89 41.87
N LYS A 6 -5.07 -0.67 42.34
CA LYS A 6 -6.11 -1.69 42.50
C LYS A 6 -6.64 -2.25 41.17
N GLU A 7 -6.69 -1.44 40.11
CA GLU A 7 -7.18 -1.86 38.78
C GLU A 7 -6.15 -2.78 38.10
N ASN A 8 -4.85 -2.43 38.19
CA ASN A 8 -3.74 -3.27 37.73
C ASN A 8 -3.69 -4.65 38.43
N LEU A 9 -3.97 -4.70 39.73
CA LEU A 9 -3.98 -5.95 40.50
C LEU A 9 -5.22 -6.83 40.22
N SER A 10 -6.27 -6.26 39.61
CA SER A 10 -7.47 -6.98 39.19
C SER A 10 -7.42 -7.48 37.74
N ALA A 11 -6.29 -7.25 37.03
CA ALA A 11 -6.02 -7.81 35.72
C ALA A 11 -5.84 -9.33 35.82
N SER A 12 -6.95 -10.06 35.90
CA SER A 12 -6.95 -11.51 35.74
C SER A 12 -7.07 -11.84 34.27
N THR A 13 -6.09 -12.58 33.74
CA THR A 13 -6.30 -13.41 32.55
C THR A 13 -7.48 -14.35 32.81
N SER A 14 -8.50 -14.28 31.96
CA SER A 14 -9.55 -15.31 31.92
C SER A 14 -8.91 -16.68 31.73
N ALA A 15 -9.55 -17.74 32.23
CA ALA A 15 -9.02 -19.12 32.21
C ALA A 15 -8.67 -19.65 30.80
N ASP A 16 -9.16 -18.99 29.74
CA ASP A 16 -8.90 -19.32 28.34
C ASP A 16 -7.75 -18.50 27.70
N GLY A 17 -7.02 -17.69 28.48
CA GLY A 17 -5.86 -16.93 27.99
C GLY A 17 -6.21 -15.76 27.07
N GLU A 18 -7.48 -15.35 27.00
CA GLU A 18 -7.88 -14.19 26.21
C GLU A 18 -7.40 -12.90 26.87
N ILE A 19 -6.55 -12.19 26.13
CA ILE A 19 -6.14 -10.81 26.40
C ILE A 19 -7.38 -9.93 26.27
N HIS A 20 -7.63 -9.07 27.26
CA HIS A 20 -8.76 -8.14 27.22
C HIS A 20 -8.67 -7.30 25.93
N PRO A 21 -9.69 -7.32 25.04
CA PRO A 21 -9.62 -6.66 23.74
C PRO A 21 -9.32 -5.16 23.81
N GLY A 22 -9.64 -4.51 24.95
CA GLY A 22 -9.32 -3.10 25.22
C GLY A 22 -7.83 -2.83 25.44
N GLU A 23 -7.12 -3.71 26.16
CA GLU A 23 -5.68 -3.56 26.46
C GLU A 23 -4.84 -3.60 25.18
N ALA A 24 -5.17 -4.51 24.25
CA ALA A 24 -4.44 -4.65 22.98
C ALA A 24 -4.62 -3.44 22.04
N VAL A 25 -5.72 -2.69 22.18
CA VAL A 25 -5.96 -1.46 21.39
C VAL A 25 -5.19 -0.30 22.00
N GLU A 26 -5.24 -0.12 23.32
CA GLU A 26 -4.49 0.93 24.02
C GLU A 26 -2.98 0.77 23.88
N GLU A 27 -2.46 -0.47 23.90
CA GLU A 27 -1.03 -0.72 23.70
C GLU A 27 -0.56 -0.31 22.29
N LYS A 28 -1.35 -0.60 21.25
CA LYS A 28 -1.06 -0.19 19.86
C LYS A 28 -1.13 1.31 19.65
N VAL A 29 -2.06 1.99 20.32
CA VAL A 29 -2.17 3.46 20.30
C VAL A 29 -0.98 4.08 21.03
N SER A 30 -0.59 3.55 22.20
CA SER A 30 0.59 4.04 22.92
C SER A 30 1.89 3.82 22.13
N LEU A 31 1.95 2.79 21.29
CA LEU A 31 3.11 2.49 20.46
C LEU A 31 3.20 3.48 19.29
N SER A 32 2.09 3.79 18.62
CA SER A 32 2.08 4.72 17.48
C SER A 32 2.39 6.16 17.89
N GLU A 33 1.92 6.60 19.06
CA GLU A 33 2.21 7.93 19.62
C GLU A 33 3.71 8.16 19.90
N ARG A 34 4.50 7.10 20.16
CA ARG A 34 5.94 7.20 20.41
C ARG A 34 6.79 7.48 19.18
N PHE A 35 6.27 7.23 17.98
CA PHE A 35 7.03 7.47 16.74
C PHE A 35 6.93 8.91 16.26
N GLY A 36 5.88 9.65 16.64
CA GLY A 36 5.70 11.08 16.28
C GLY A 36 5.59 11.39 14.78
N LEU A 37 5.57 10.37 13.90
CA LEU A 37 5.52 10.49 12.44
C LEU A 37 4.29 9.76 11.90
N TRP A 38 3.54 10.47 11.04
CA TRP A 38 2.39 9.92 10.33
C TRP A 38 2.73 9.76 8.85
N LEU A 39 2.70 8.52 8.35
CA LEU A 39 2.91 8.23 6.95
C LEU A 39 1.55 8.14 6.25
N SER A 40 1.28 9.09 5.36
CA SER A 40 0.04 9.10 4.57
C SER A 40 0.24 8.41 3.22
N PHE A 41 -0.83 7.79 2.71
CA PHE A 41 -0.86 7.20 1.38
C PHE A 41 -1.70 8.08 0.46
N TYR A 42 -1.04 8.85 -0.39
CA TYR A 42 -1.72 9.68 -1.38
C TYR A 42 -2.14 8.85 -2.60
N PRO A 43 -3.30 9.15 -3.20
CA PRO A 43 -3.70 8.51 -4.44
C PRO A 43 -2.72 8.88 -5.57
N PHE A 44 -2.44 7.93 -6.44
CA PHE A 44 -1.60 8.16 -7.62
C PHE A 44 -2.26 9.16 -8.56
N LYS A 45 -1.50 10.18 -8.98
CA LYS A 45 -1.87 10.96 -10.16
C LYS A 45 -1.70 10.11 -11.41
N GLN A 46 -2.30 10.56 -12.49
CA GLN A 46 -2.14 9.88 -13.78
C GLN A 46 -0.67 9.83 -14.22
N ASP A 47 0.05 10.93 -14.06
CA ASP A 47 1.45 11.00 -14.48
C ASP A 47 2.33 10.09 -13.61
N ASP A 48 2.13 10.06 -12.28
CA ASP A 48 2.82 9.11 -11.39
C ASP A 48 2.61 7.65 -11.82
N TYR A 49 1.40 7.32 -12.27
CA TYR A 49 1.08 5.99 -12.79
C TYR A 49 1.83 5.70 -14.08
N LEU A 50 1.86 6.66 -15.01
CA LEU A 50 2.54 6.51 -16.29
C LEU A 50 4.06 6.43 -16.13
N ASP A 51 4.64 7.22 -15.23
CA ASP A 51 6.06 7.15 -14.90
C ASP A 51 6.46 5.74 -14.44
N ILE A 52 5.63 5.09 -13.62
CA ILE A 52 5.87 3.71 -13.18
C ILE A 52 5.70 2.72 -14.32
N VAL A 53 4.71 2.92 -15.20
CA VAL A 53 4.55 2.08 -16.40
C VAL A 53 5.80 2.16 -17.27
N TYR A 54 6.25 3.38 -17.59
CA TYR A 54 7.41 3.62 -18.45
C TYR A 54 8.68 3.05 -17.83
N TYR A 55 8.86 3.22 -16.52
CA TYR A 55 9.94 2.58 -15.77
C TYR A 55 9.94 1.06 -15.96
N TRP A 56 8.79 0.39 -15.79
CA TRP A 56 8.72 -1.05 -15.93
C TRP A 56 8.89 -1.53 -17.37
N LEU A 57 8.35 -0.81 -18.36
CA LEU A 57 8.56 -1.14 -19.77
C LEU A 57 10.04 -1.06 -20.14
N GLY A 58 10.73 0.00 -19.72
CA GLY A 58 12.18 0.12 -19.90
C GLY A 58 12.95 -0.99 -19.18
N ALA A 59 12.59 -1.30 -17.94
CA ALA A 59 13.19 -2.39 -17.17
C ALA A 59 12.96 -3.79 -17.79
N LEU A 60 11.90 -3.94 -18.58
CA LEU A 60 11.58 -5.17 -19.33
C LEU A 60 12.18 -5.20 -20.74
N GLY A 61 13.02 -4.21 -21.10
CA GLY A 61 13.74 -4.17 -22.37
C GLY A 61 12.96 -3.56 -23.52
N CYS A 62 11.88 -2.84 -23.25
CA CYS A 62 11.09 -2.18 -24.28
C CYS A 62 11.85 -0.96 -24.88
N PRO A 63 11.95 -0.84 -26.22
CA PRO A 63 12.54 0.34 -26.87
C PRO A 63 11.78 1.64 -26.52
N ALA A 64 12.49 2.76 -26.41
CA ALA A 64 11.88 4.04 -26.01
C ALA A 64 10.73 4.49 -26.93
N GLU A 65 10.82 4.20 -28.23
CA GLU A 65 9.76 4.47 -29.22
C GLU A 65 8.45 3.71 -28.91
N HIS A 66 8.56 2.49 -28.39
CA HIS A 66 7.44 1.64 -28.01
C HIS A 66 6.84 2.08 -26.66
N ILE A 67 7.67 2.56 -25.73
CA ILE A 67 7.22 3.03 -24.41
C ILE A 67 6.19 4.16 -24.54
N GLU A 68 6.47 5.19 -25.33
CA GLU A 68 5.51 6.30 -25.51
C GLU A 68 4.22 5.86 -26.20
N SER A 69 4.30 4.90 -27.13
CA SER A 69 3.12 4.36 -27.81
C SER A 69 2.16 3.64 -26.84
N SER A 70 2.67 3.09 -25.73
CA SER A 70 1.88 2.36 -24.74
C SER A 70 0.95 3.23 -23.88
N ARG A 71 1.10 4.56 -23.90
CA ARG A 71 0.43 5.51 -22.99
C ARG A 71 -1.09 5.32 -22.96
N MET A 72 -1.73 5.26 -24.13
CA MET A 72 -3.20 5.20 -24.21
C MET A 72 -3.74 3.87 -23.67
N GLU A 73 -3.10 2.75 -24.04
CA GLU A 73 -3.45 1.43 -23.53
C GLU A 73 -3.25 1.34 -22.01
N ALA A 74 -2.16 1.93 -21.48
CA ALA A 74 -1.91 1.96 -20.04
C ALA A 74 -3.04 2.67 -19.28
N LEU A 75 -3.50 3.82 -19.79
CA LEU A 75 -4.60 4.56 -19.17
C LEU A 75 -5.92 3.80 -19.23
N GLN A 76 -6.22 3.13 -20.35
CA GLN A 76 -7.39 2.28 -20.49
C GLN A 76 -7.34 1.10 -19.52
N TRP A 77 -6.19 0.43 -19.41
CA TRP A 77 -5.96 -0.66 -18.48
C TRP A 77 -6.22 -0.25 -17.02
N ALA A 78 -5.73 0.92 -16.61
CA ALA A 78 -5.96 1.44 -15.27
C ALA A 78 -7.45 1.75 -15.00
N LEU A 79 -8.17 2.25 -16.00
CA LEU A 79 -9.61 2.52 -15.91
C LEU A 79 -10.41 1.22 -15.77
N GLU A 80 -10.12 0.21 -16.58
CA GLU A 80 -10.77 -1.11 -16.52
C GLU A 80 -10.55 -1.81 -15.17
N ARG A 81 -9.34 -1.66 -14.61
CA ARG A 81 -8.98 -2.18 -13.28
C ARG A 81 -9.53 -1.33 -12.12
N GLY A 82 -10.07 -0.15 -12.40
CA GLY A 82 -10.58 0.80 -11.40
C GLY A 82 -9.51 1.36 -10.46
N SER A 83 -8.22 1.31 -10.83
CA SER A 83 -7.13 1.76 -9.95
C SER A 83 -5.87 2.16 -10.70
N ARG A 84 -5.25 3.25 -10.24
CA ARG A 84 -3.87 3.63 -10.56
C ARG A 84 -3.00 3.27 -9.37
N SER A 85 -2.16 2.25 -9.53
CA SER A 85 -1.21 1.82 -8.50
C SER A 85 0.01 1.20 -9.15
N GLY A 86 1.14 1.16 -8.43
CA GLY A 86 2.36 0.50 -8.92
C GLY A 86 2.15 -0.98 -9.27
N ARG A 87 1.24 -1.67 -8.56
CA ARG A 87 0.87 -3.06 -8.89
C ARG A 87 0.19 -3.16 -10.26
N VAL A 88 -0.79 -2.31 -10.52
CA VAL A 88 -1.51 -2.28 -11.80
C VAL A 88 -0.59 -1.87 -12.94
N ALA A 89 0.30 -0.89 -12.71
CA ALA A 89 1.31 -0.47 -13.69
C ALA A 89 2.24 -1.62 -14.09
N ARG A 90 2.75 -2.38 -13.11
CA ARG A 90 3.61 -3.54 -13.38
C ARG A 90 2.88 -4.67 -14.12
N GLN A 91 1.60 -4.89 -13.80
CA GLN A 91 0.77 -5.88 -14.50
C GLN A 91 0.58 -5.50 -15.96
N PHE A 92 0.22 -4.23 -16.22
CA PHE A 92 0.14 -3.69 -17.56
C PHE A 92 1.46 -3.85 -18.31
N ALA A 93 2.58 -3.39 -17.73
CA ALA A 93 3.88 -3.45 -18.40
C ALA A 93 4.25 -4.88 -18.81
N ARG A 94 4.02 -5.88 -17.95
CA ARG A 94 4.27 -7.30 -18.28
C ARG A 94 3.38 -7.82 -19.40
N ASP A 95 2.09 -7.49 -19.38
CA ASP A 95 1.15 -7.87 -20.43
C ASP A 95 1.54 -7.23 -21.77
N TRP A 96 1.81 -5.93 -21.74
CA TRP A 96 2.14 -5.15 -22.91
C TRP A 96 3.46 -5.61 -23.53
N THR A 97 4.51 -5.84 -22.74
CA THR A 97 5.77 -6.39 -23.28
C THR A 97 5.58 -7.77 -23.87
N ALA A 98 4.78 -8.65 -23.25
CA ALA A 98 4.54 -9.99 -23.78
C ALA A 98 3.84 -10.00 -25.15
N ARG A 99 3.15 -8.90 -25.52
CA ARG A 99 2.48 -8.72 -26.81
C ARG A 99 3.35 -8.04 -27.86
N HIS A 100 4.36 -7.26 -27.46
CA HIS A 100 5.06 -6.32 -28.35
C HIS A 100 6.59 -6.42 -28.37
N VAL A 101 7.20 -7.24 -27.49
CA VAL A 101 8.66 -7.45 -27.37
C VAL A 101 8.94 -8.95 -27.35
#